data_AF-A0A7K3NI95-F1
#
_entry.id   AF-A0A7K3NI95-F1
#
_cell.length_a   1.000
_cell.length_b   1.000
_cell.length_c   1.000
_cell.angle_alpha   90.00
_cell.angle_beta   90.00
_cell.angle_gamma   90.00
#
_symmetry.space_group_name_H-M   'P 1'
#
loop_
_entity.id
_entity.type
_entity.pdbx_description
1 polymer ?
#
loop_
_entity_poly.entity_id
_entity_poly.type
_entity_poly.pdbx_seq_one_letter_code
_entity_poly.pdbx_strand_id
1 'polypeptide(L)'
;MIGSPLSVAASPGRALLTGTWARGLAVRLLTAAFLLMPAGASAAAGKIDTSSFTAYYAAQSKTLHAHLGKVVDAYADFSRRGAVGPMKDVLAARGTLVACWELFLNAGDMVYIYDRLDPACEKSVKDVGSLMRTGLSVVSGKIEKELQWLDVTVKNLNGQPVAAEIAAAATDFRETAAALRRFSVDFAKPVPPAGTPAARPGGASGAGRPGDLPGASGPRAPSSPSVPAVNMGGKAP
;
A
#
# COMPACT_ATOMS: atom_id res chain seq x y z
N MET A 1 -5.09 -69.55 49.07
CA MET A 1 -5.46 -69.80 47.65
C MET A 1 -4.52 -68.93 46.82
N ILE A 2 -3.36 -69.45 46.40
CA ILE A 2 -3.11 -70.09 45.08
C ILE A 2 -3.46 -69.09 43.96
N GLY A 3 -2.53 -68.56 43.16
CA GLY A 3 -1.10 -68.86 43.01
C GLY A 3 -0.38 -67.86 42.08
N SER A 4 0.94 -67.99 42.06
CA SER A 4 1.83 -67.54 40.97
C SER A 4 1.97 -68.68 39.94
N PRO A 5 2.79 -68.57 38.88
CA PRO A 5 3.16 -67.45 37.99
C PRO A 5 2.87 -67.85 36.52
N LEU A 6 3.16 -67.00 35.53
CA LEU A 6 3.71 -67.47 34.25
C LEU A 6 4.43 -66.33 33.53
N SER A 7 5.74 -66.51 33.44
CA SER A 7 6.68 -65.74 32.63
C SER A 7 6.67 -66.34 31.22
N VAL A 8 6.56 -65.50 30.19
CA VAL A 8 6.95 -65.86 28.81
C VAL A 8 7.84 -64.75 28.29
N ALA A 9 9.12 -65.09 28.10
CA ALA A 9 10.10 -64.28 27.39
C ALA A 9 9.96 -64.50 25.88
N ALA A 10 10.01 -63.41 25.11
CA ALA A 10 10.46 -63.44 23.72
C ALA A 10 11.00 -62.05 23.32
N SER A 11 12.30 -62.00 23.06
CA SER A 11 13.02 -61.00 22.26
C SER A 11 13.78 -61.84 21.22
N PRO A 12 13.96 -61.48 19.93
CA PRO A 12 14.49 -60.17 19.50
C PRO A 12 13.95 -59.63 18.15
N GLY A 13 14.19 -58.35 17.88
CA GLY A 13 13.91 -57.74 16.57
C GLY A 13 14.65 -56.42 16.39
N ARG A 14 15.81 -56.49 15.74
CA ARG A 14 16.71 -55.37 15.42
C ARG A 14 16.15 -54.42 14.35
N ALA A 15 16.56 -53.16 14.50
CA ALA A 15 16.99 -52.20 13.48
C ALA A 15 15.94 -51.44 12.63
N LEU A 16 15.96 -50.10 12.76
CA LEU A 16 16.18 -49.08 11.72
C LEU A 16 15.70 -47.73 12.29
N LEU A 17 16.53 -47.04 13.09
CA LEU A 17 17.40 -45.94 12.63
C LEU A 17 16.99 -45.29 11.30
N THR A 18 16.80 -43.96 11.42
CA THR A 18 17.01 -42.91 10.40
C THR A 18 16.01 -42.82 9.25
N GLY A 19 15.19 -41.77 9.24
CA GLY A 19 14.42 -41.44 8.03
C GLY A 19 13.48 -40.24 8.10
N THR A 20 13.17 -39.68 9.27
CA THR A 20 12.13 -38.63 9.37
C THR A 20 12.66 -37.19 9.31
N TRP A 21 13.96 -36.95 9.54
CA TRP A 21 14.52 -35.60 9.49
C TRP A 21 14.79 -35.08 8.08
N ALA A 22 15.05 -35.97 7.11
CA ALA A 22 15.35 -35.58 5.73
C ALA A 22 14.12 -35.08 4.95
N ARG A 23 12.92 -35.55 5.28
CA ARG A 23 11.67 -35.11 4.62
C ARG A 23 11.22 -33.72 5.05
N GLY A 24 11.51 -33.32 6.30
CA GLY A 24 11.19 -31.99 6.81
C GLY A 24 12.07 -30.88 6.22
N LEU A 25 13.35 -31.19 5.94
CA LEU A 25 14.29 -30.23 5.38
C LEU A 25 14.04 -29.98 3.88
N ALA A 26 13.70 -31.03 3.12
CA ALA A 26 13.40 -30.91 1.69
C ALA A 26 12.12 -30.09 1.41
N VAL A 27 11.08 -30.23 2.24
CA VAL A 27 9.85 -29.44 2.13
C VAL A 27 10.07 -27.97 2.50
N ARG A 28 10.97 -27.68 3.45
CA ARG A 28 11.35 -26.30 3.82
C ARG A 28 12.25 -25.62 2.79
N LEU A 29 13.12 -26.36 2.12
CA LEU A 29 13.95 -25.82 1.02
C LEU A 29 13.14 -25.58 -0.26
N LEU A 30 12.14 -26.42 -0.57
CA LEU A 30 11.27 -26.19 -1.73
C LEU A 30 10.33 -24.98 -1.54
N THR A 31 9.89 -24.69 -0.31
CA THR A 31 9.09 -23.49 -0.01
C THR A 31 9.93 -22.22 0.02
N ALA A 32 11.21 -22.29 0.42
CA ALA A 32 12.13 -21.15 0.32
C ALA A 32 12.51 -20.80 -1.13
N ALA A 33 12.61 -21.80 -2.02
CA ALA A 33 12.87 -21.56 -3.44
C ALA A 33 11.68 -20.92 -4.18
N PHE A 34 10.44 -21.15 -3.71
CA PHE A 34 9.24 -20.52 -4.26
C PHE A 34 9.06 -19.05 -3.83
N LEU A 35 9.73 -18.62 -2.74
CA LEU A 35 9.75 -17.23 -2.26
C LEU A 35 10.87 -16.38 -2.88
N LEU A 36 11.76 -17.00 -3.68
CA LEU A 36 12.88 -16.35 -4.37
C LEU A 36 12.69 -16.26 -5.88
N MET A 37 11.53 -16.66 -6.41
CA MET A 37 11.17 -16.26 -7.76
C MET A 37 10.79 -14.77 -7.73
N PRO A 38 11.52 -13.88 -8.42
CA PRO A 38 10.90 -12.64 -8.83
C PRO A 38 9.69 -13.07 -9.66
N ALA A 39 8.49 -12.83 -9.14
CA ALA A 39 7.33 -12.73 -9.98
C ALA A 39 7.73 -11.65 -10.99
N GLY A 40 8.15 -12.09 -12.18
CA GLY A 40 8.24 -11.24 -13.34
C GLY A 40 6.81 -10.80 -13.59
N ALA A 41 6.40 -9.76 -12.86
CA ALA A 41 5.32 -8.91 -13.26
C ALA A 41 5.73 -8.49 -14.65
N SER A 42 5.12 -9.16 -15.63
CA SER A 42 5.01 -8.60 -16.97
C SER A 42 4.42 -7.23 -16.70
N ALA A 43 5.27 -6.20 -16.76
CA ALA A 43 4.85 -4.82 -16.69
C ALA A 43 3.94 -4.65 -17.89
N ALA A 44 2.66 -4.95 -17.68
CA ALA A 44 1.63 -4.85 -18.69
C ALA A 44 1.59 -3.37 -19.04
N ALA A 45 2.11 -3.09 -20.22
CA ALA A 45 2.63 -1.77 -20.48
C ALA A 45 1.51 -0.74 -20.44
N GLY A 46 1.74 0.33 -19.68
CA GLY A 46 0.74 1.36 -19.42
C GLY A 46 0.38 1.52 -17.94
N LYS A 47 0.66 0.53 -17.08
CA LYS A 47 0.43 0.62 -15.62
C LYS A 47 1.69 1.03 -14.86
N ILE A 48 1.54 1.90 -13.87
CA ILE A 48 2.63 2.37 -13.01
C ILE A 48 3.00 1.26 -12.02
N ASP A 49 4.31 1.08 -11.78
CA ASP A 49 4.81 0.17 -10.74
C ASP A 49 4.59 0.77 -9.34
N THR A 50 3.81 0.07 -8.53
CA THR A 50 3.43 0.47 -7.16
C THR A 50 4.25 -0.27 -6.09
N SER A 51 5.21 -1.12 -6.47
CA SER A 51 6.01 -1.94 -5.55
C SER A 51 6.68 -1.12 -4.43
N SER A 52 7.24 0.04 -4.78
CA SER A 52 7.89 0.95 -3.84
C SER A 52 6.91 1.58 -2.85
N PHE A 53 5.69 1.91 -3.31
CA PHE A 53 4.63 2.39 -2.43
C PHE A 53 4.22 1.28 -1.46
N THR A 54 3.97 0.07 -1.95
CA THR A 54 3.49 -1.05 -1.12
C THR A 54 4.52 -1.45 -0.06
N ALA A 55 5.80 -1.47 -0.42
CA ALA A 55 6.88 -1.71 0.54
C ALA A 55 6.95 -0.62 1.61
N TYR A 56 6.86 0.65 1.21
CA TYR A 56 6.84 1.77 2.15
C TYR A 56 5.62 1.70 3.08
N TYR A 57 4.44 1.45 2.52
CA TYR A 57 3.18 1.36 3.25
C TYR A 57 3.25 0.27 4.33
N ALA A 58 3.73 -0.93 3.97
CA ALA A 58 3.90 -2.03 4.91
C ALA A 58 4.90 -1.71 6.03
N ALA A 59 6.01 -1.04 5.70
CA ALA A 59 7.03 -0.67 6.67
C ALA A 59 6.53 0.39 7.67
N GLN A 60 5.83 1.41 7.19
CA GLN A 60 5.36 2.52 8.02
C GLN A 60 4.11 2.20 8.82
N SER A 61 3.24 1.33 8.30
CA SER A 61 1.96 0.97 8.90
C SER A 61 2.09 0.63 10.40
N LYS A 62 3.03 -0.24 10.74
CA LYS A 62 3.25 -0.65 12.12
C LYS A 62 3.79 0.48 13.00
N THR A 63 4.71 1.28 12.48
CA THR A 63 5.35 2.38 13.22
C THR A 63 4.33 3.46 13.56
N LEU A 64 3.55 3.92 12.57
CA LEU A 64 2.53 4.95 12.77
C LEU A 64 1.44 4.50 13.75
N HIS A 65 1.00 3.24 13.65
CA HIS A 65 0.05 2.67 14.61
C HIS A 65 0.64 2.55 16.03
N ALA A 66 1.95 2.28 16.18
CA ALA A 66 2.58 2.16 17.49
C ALA A 66 2.54 3.48 18.28
N HIS A 67 2.63 4.64 17.62
CA HIS A 67 2.48 5.94 18.27
C HIS A 67 1.10 6.10 18.92
N LEU A 68 0.04 5.60 18.28
CA LEU A 68 -1.31 5.64 18.84
C LEU A 68 -1.41 4.88 20.16
N GLY A 69 -0.78 3.71 20.25
CA GLY A 69 -0.73 2.92 21.48
C GLY A 69 -0.10 3.69 22.64
N LYS A 70 1.05 4.33 22.41
CA LYS A 70 1.75 5.09 23.45
C LYS A 70 0.98 6.31 23.93
N VAL A 71 0.24 6.99 23.04
CA VAL A 71 -0.62 8.12 23.42
C VAL A 71 -1.84 7.64 24.22
N VAL A 72 -2.38 6.45 23.92
CA VAL A 72 -3.43 5.80 24.74
C VAL A 72 -2.91 5.49 26.15
N ASP A 73 -1.71 4.93 26.26
CA ASP A 73 -1.09 4.63 27.55
C ASP A 73 -0.86 5.91 28.39
N ALA A 74 -0.38 6.97 27.74
CA ALA A 74 -0.20 8.28 28.39
C ALA A 74 -1.54 8.86 28.87
N TYR A 75 -2.60 8.77 28.07
CA TYR A 75 -3.94 9.22 28.47
C TYR A 75 -4.42 8.47 29.71
N ALA A 76 -4.29 7.14 29.72
CA ALA A 76 -4.67 6.31 30.86
C ALA A 76 -3.90 6.71 32.13
N ASP A 77 -2.62 7.04 31.97
CA ASP A 77 -1.77 7.48 33.07
C ASP A 77 -2.13 8.86 33.63
N PHE A 78 -2.36 9.86 32.79
CA PHE A 78 -2.83 11.18 33.25
C PHE A 78 -4.22 11.10 33.88
N SER A 79 -5.09 10.24 33.37
CA SER A 79 -6.43 9.97 33.93
C SER A 79 -6.33 9.41 35.35
N ARG A 80 -5.49 8.38 35.57
CA ARG A 80 -5.24 7.82 36.92
C ARG A 80 -4.69 8.85 37.91
N ARG A 81 -3.86 9.79 37.43
CA ARG A 81 -3.26 10.86 38.24
C ARG A 81 -4.19 12.06 38.48
N GLY A 82 -5.38 12.09 37.86
CA GLY A 82 -6.29 13.24 37.93
C GLY A 82 -5.75 14.51 37.27
N ALA A 83 -4.77 14.40 36.37
CA ALA A 83 -4.09 15.52 35.73
C ALA A 83 -4.88 16.03 34.51
N VAL A 84 -6.02 16.67 34.78
CA VAL A 84 -7.04 17.01 33.77
C VAL A 84 -6.51 17.90 32.62
N GLY A 85 -5.58 18.83 32.90
CA GLY A 85 -4.98 19.69 31.88
C GLY A 85 -4.23 18.88 30.82
N PRO A 86 -3.08 18.26 31.17
CA PRO A 86 -2.32 17.41 30.25
C PRO A 86 -3.16 16.29 29.63
N MET A 87 -4.13 15.74 30.36
CA MET A 87 -5.03 14.71 29.83
C MET A 87 -5.82 15.19 28.61
N LYS A 88 -6.31 16.44 28.60
CA LYS A 88 -7.04 17.01 27.45
C LYS A 88 -6.14 17.17 26.23
N ASP A 89 -4.92 17.66 26.43
CA ASP A 89 -3.93 17.81 25.36
C ASP A 89 -3.54 16.44 24.78
N VAL A 90 -3.30 15.42 25.63
CA VAL A 90 -3.03 14.06 25.14
C VAL A 90 -4.21 13.47 24.37
N LEU A 91 -5.45 13.76 24.78
CA LEU A 91 -6.64 13.34 24.03
C LEU A 91 -6.74 14.04 22.67
N ALA A 92 -6.38 15.33 22.59
CA ALA A 92 -6.31 16.06 21.33
C ALA A 92 -5.22 15.47 20.40
N ALA A 93 -4.02 15.20 20.94
CA ALA A 93 -2.96 14.52 20.18
C ALA A 93 -3.43 13.17 19.63
N ARG A 94 -4.14 12.38 20.45
CA ARG A 94 -4.71 11.10 20.00
C ARG A 94 -5.66 11.29 18.82
N GLY A 95 -6.57 12.28 18.89
CA GLY A 95 -7.51 12.57 17.81
C GLY A 95 -6.78 12.90 16.49
N THR A 96 -5.79 13.79 16.56
CA THR A 96 -4.97 14.16 15.40
C THR A 96 -4.19 12.98 14.81
N LEU A 97 -3.54 12.18 15.66
CA LEU A 97 -2.78 11.01 15.18
C LEU A 97 -3.68 9.95 14.56
N VAL A 98 -4.88 9.73 15.10
CA VAL A 98 -5.87 8.83 14.48
C VAL A 98 -6.30 9.37 13.12
N ALA A 99 -6.57 10.68 12.99
CA ALA A 99 -6.91 11.27 11.71
C ALA A 99 -5.80 11.09 10.67
N CYS A 100 -4.53 11.32 11.05
CA CYS A 100 -3.38 11.08 10.18
C CYS A 100 -3.24 9.60 9.79
N TRP A 101 -3.48 8.69 10.74
CA TRP A 101 -3.42 7.25 10.50
C TRP A 101 -4.49 6.78 9.50
N GLU A 102 -5.74 7.19 9.69
CA GLU A 102 -6.84 6.87 8.77
C GLU A 102 -6.58 7.45 7.36
N LEU A 103 -6.03 8.67 7.27
CA LEU A 103 -5.63 9.26 6.00
C LEU A 103 -4.56 8.42 5.29
N PHE A 104 -3.58 7.90 6.03
CA PHE A 104 -2.57 6.99 5.51
C PHE A 104 -3.18 5.65 5.06
N LEU A 105 -4.08 5.05 5.83
CA LEU A 105 -4.80 3.83 5.43
C LEU A 105 -5.57 4.02 4.12
N ASN A 106 -6.30 5.13 3.98
CA ASN A 106 -7.00 5.49 2.76
C ASN A 106 -6.06 5.60 1.55
N ALA A 107 -4.81 6.04 1.74
CA ALA A 107 -3.80 6.02 0.66
C ALA A 107 -3.44 4.58 0.25
N GLY A 108 -3.33 3.67 1.21
CA GLY A 108 -3.15 2.24 0.95
C GLY A 108 -4.29 1.65 0.12
N ASP A 109 -5.54 1.91 0.52
CA ASP A 109 -6.73 1.39 -0.17
C ASP A 109 -6.82 1.89 -1.62
N MET A 110 -6.50 3.17 -1.83
CA MET A 110 -6.43 3.77 -3.17
C MET A 110 -5.46 3.00 -4.08
N VAL A 111 -4.23 2.76 -3.61
CA VAL A 111 -3.21 2.04 -4.40
C VAL A 111 -3.60 0.57 -4.59
N TYR A 112 -4.18 -0.06 -3.58
CA TYR A 112 -4.70 -1.42 -3.69
C TYR A 112 -5.76 -1.54 -4.80
N ILE A 113 -6.70 -0.60 -4.89
CA ILE A 113 -7.72 -0.57 -5.95
C ILE A 113 -7.06 -0.39 -7.32
N TYR A 114 -6.08 0.53 -7.44
CA TYR A 114 -5.32 0.72 -8.67
C TYR A 114 -4.65 -0.59 -9.12
N ASP A 115 -4.03 -1.32 -8.19
CA ASP A 115 -3.35 -2.59 -8.46
C ASP A 115 -4.30 -3.69 -8.97
N ARG A 116 -5.59 -3.62 -8.64
CA ARG A 116 -6.62 -4.57 -9.12
C ARG A 116 -7.14 -4.29 -10.52
N LEU A 117 -6.86 -3.12 -11.10
CA LEU A 117 -7.28 -2.82 -12.46
C LEU A 117 -6.62 -3.75 -13.47
N ASP A 118 -7.43 -4.27 -14.40
CA ASP A 118 -6.94 -4.97 -15.58
C ASP A 118 -6.07 -4.02 -16.41
N PRO A 119 -4.79 -4.33 -16.62
CA PRO A 119 -3.90 -3.48 -17.40
C PRO A 119 -4.32 -3.34 -18.87
N ALA A 120 -5.13 -4.27 -19.41
CA ALA A 120 -5.68 -4.13 -20.77
C ALA A 120 -6.72 -2.99 -20.88
N CYS A 121 -7.30 -2.54 -19.76
CA CYS A 121 -8.23 -1.42 -19.72
C CYS A 121 -7.48 -0.08 -19.62
N GLU A 122 -6.76 0.30 -20.68
CA GLU A 122 -5.86 1.47 -20.71
C GLU A 122 -6.54 2.77 -20.24
N LYS A 123 -7.79 3.03 -20.67
CA LYS A 123 -8.56 4.20 -20.23
C LYS A 123 -8.76 4.20 -18.71
N SER A 124 -9.20 3.08 -18.14
CA SER A 124 -9.43 2.95 -16.69
C SER A 124 -8.12 3.09 -15.91
N VAL A 125 -7.02 2.49 -16.38
CA VAL A 125 -5.70 2.63 -15.76
C VAL A 125 -5.24 4.09 -15.76
N LYS A 126 -5.43 4.81 -16.87
CA LYS A 126 -5.10 6.24 -16.97
C LYS A 126 -5.98 7.11 -16.08
N ASP A 127 -7.30 6.91 -16.12
CA ASP A 127 -8.27 7.69 -15.35
C ASP A 127 -8.02 7.50 -13.84
N VAL A 128 -7.91 6.24 -13.39
CA VAL A 128 -7.63 5.96 -11.97
C VAL A 128 -6.22 6.38 -11.58
N GLY A 129 -5.21 6.23 -12.45
CA GLY A 129 -3.86 6.73 -12.19
C GLY A 129 -3.83 8.26 -11.95
N SER A 130 -4.59 9.02 -12.73
CA SER A 130 -4.76 10.47 -12.53
C SER A 130 -5.45 10.78 -11.20
N LEU A 131 -6.46 9.97 -10.82
CA LEU A 131 -7.08 10.05 -9.50
C LEU A 131 -6.11 9.72 -8.38
N MET A 132 -5.20 8.75 -8.54
CA MET A 132 -4.16 8.41 -7.55
C MET A 132 -3.22 9.59 -7.32
N ARG A 133 -2.73 10.23 -8.39
CA ARG A 133 -1.92 11.45 -8.28
C ARG A 133 -2.62 12.51 -7.42
N THR A 134 -3.88 12.79 -7.73
CA THR A 134 -4.63 13.82 -7.01
C THR A 134 -4.92 13.38 -5.56
N GLY A 135 -5.39 12.15 -5.37
CA GLY A 135 -5.76 11.57 -4.09
C GLY A 135 -4.58 11.52 -3.12
N LEU A 136 -3.43 10.99 -3.53
CA LEU A 136 -2.23 10.92 -2.71
C LEU A 136 -1.70 12.33 -2.35
N SER A 137 -1.78 13.29 -3.28
CA SER A 137 -1.42 14.68 -2.99
C SER A 137 -2.38 15.33 -1.98
N VAL A 138 -3.68 15.06 -2.08
CA VAL A 138 -4.69 15.57 -1.14
C VAL A 138 -4.50 14.94 0.25
N VAL A 139 -4.27 13.63 0.32
CA VAL A 139 -3.99 12.94 1.59
C VAL A 139 -2.74 13.53 2.26
N SER A 140 -1.65 13.68 1.51
CA SER A 140 -0.41 14.33 1.98
C SER A 140 -0.69 15.70 2.59
N GLY A 141 -1.40 16.57 1.87
CA GLY A 141 -1.73 17.91 2.38
C GLY A 141 -2.69 17.92 3.57
N LYS A 142 -3.59 16.92 3.69
CA LYS A 142 -4.44 16.78 4.87
C LYS A 142 -3.65 16.35 6.10
N ILE A 143 -2.73 15.38 5.95
CA ILE A 143 -1.83 14.99 7.04
C ILE A 143 -1.04 16.22 7.53
N GLU A 144 -0.47 17.02 6.63
CA GLU A 144 0.26 18.23 7.02
C GLU A 144 -0.59 19.24 7.79
N LYS A 145 -1.87 19.39 7.43
CA LYS A 145 -2.82 20.25 8.18
C LYS A 145 -3.09 19.72 9.58
N GLU A 146 -3.33 18.42 9.70
CA GLU A 146 -3.54 17.78 11.01
C GLU A 146 -2.31 17.95 11.92
N LEU A 147 -1.10 17.84 11.36
CA LEU A 147 0.15 17.99 12.12
C LEU A 147 0.36 19.39 12.71
N GLN A 148 -0.28 20.44 12.17
CA GLN A 148 -0.24 21.77 12.78
C GLN A 148 -0.90 21.79 14.16
N TRP A 149 -1.98 21.02 14.35
CA TRP A 149 -2.62 20.87 15.65
C TRP A 149 -1.76 20.06 16.63
N LEU A 150 -1.00 19.09 16.10
CA LEU A 150 -0.08 18.29 16.90
C LEU A 150 1.06 19.15 17.46
N ASP A 151 1.58 20.10 16.67
CA ASP A 151 2.63 21.03 17.10
C ASP A 151 2.19 21.95 18.26
N VAL A 152 0.93 22.38 18.27
CA VAL A 152 0.34 23.11 19.40
C VAL A 152 0.30 22.22 20.63
N THR A 153 -0.13 20.97 20.46
CA THR A 153 -0.28 20.01 21.55
C THR A 153 1.07 19.64 22.19
N VAL A 154 2.13 19.48 21.39
CA VAL A 154 3.49 19.26 21.88
C VAL A 154 3.96 20.43 22.76
N LYS A 155 3.69 21.67 22.36
CA LYS A 155 4.05 22.86 23.15
C LYS A 155 3.30 22.91 24.49
N ASN A 156 2.01 22.57 24.49
CA ASN A 156 1.20 22.53 25.72
C ASN A 156 1.70 21.45 26.69
N LEU A 157 2.20 20.34 26.16
CA LEU A 157 2.74 19.22 26.94
C LEU A 157 4.23 19.39 27.26
N ASN A 158 4.83 20.55 27.05
CA ASN A 158 6.26 20.74 27.28
C ASN A 158 6.66 20.35 28.73
N GLY A 159 7.75 19.59 28.85
CA GLY A 159 8.20 19.01 30.12
C GLY A 159 7.47 17.73 30.55
N GLN A 160 6.44 17.28 29.82
CA GLN A 160 5.82 15.97 30.03
C GLN A 160 6.56 14.89 29.22
N PRO A 161 6.74 13.67 29.76
CA PRO A 161 7.41 12.57 29.05
C PRO A 161 6.78 12.23 27.68
N VAL A 162 5.46 12.37 27.58
CA VAL A 162 4.71 12.07 26.34
C VAL A 162 4.98 13.08 25.21
N ALA A 163 5.48 14.28 25.50
CA ALA A 163 5.70 15.32 24.48
C ALA A 163 6.75 14.89 23.45
N ALA A 164 7.82 14.23 23.89
CA ALA A 164 8.86 13.70 23.01
C ALA A 164 8.30 12.60 22.08
N GLU A 165 7.43 11.75 22.60
CA GLU A 165 6.76 10.71 21.80
C GLU A 165 5.84 11.30 20.74
N ILE A 166 5.05 12.32 21.10
CA ILE A 166 4.16 13.01 20.16
C ILE A 166 4.97 13.75 19.09
N ALA A 167 6.12 14.34 19.46
CA ALA A 167 7.02 15.00 18.51
C ALA A 167 7.68 14.00 17.53
N ALA A 168 8.05 12.81 18.01
CA ALA A 168 8.52 11.72 17.15
C ALA A 168 7.43 11.28 16.18
N ALA A 169 6.21 11.04 16.67
CA ALA A 169 5.07 10.70 15.83
C ALA A 169 4.79 11.76 14.77
N ALA A 170 4.86 13.05 15.14
CA ALA A 170 4.71 14.15 14.20
C ALA A 170 5.77 14.09 13.08
N THR A 171 7.00 13.72 13.41
CA THR A 171 8.10 13.60 12.44
C THR A 171 7.82 12.47 11.44
N ASP A 172 7.48 11.28 11.93
CA ASP A 172 7.19 10.12 11.08
C ASP A 172 5.99 10.37 10.16
N PHE A 173 4.96 11.09 10.64
CA PHE A 173 3.84 11.50 9.80
C PHE A 173 4.21 12.59 8.78
N ARG A 174 5.15 13.51 9.08
CA ARG A 174 5.68 14.46 8.06
C ARG A 174 6.43 13.72 6.98
N GLU A 175 7.26 12.75 7.35
CA GLU A 175 7.96 11.90 6.39
C GLU A 175 6.97 11.11 5.52
N THR A 176 5.90 10.60 6.12
CA THR A 176 4.79 9.95 5.42
C THR A 176 4.12 10.90 4.44
N ALA A 177 3.75 12.11 4.85
CA ALA A 177 3.17 13.10 3.95
C ALA A 177 4.11 13.42 2.78
N ALA A 178 5.41 13.56 3.04
CA ALA A 178 6.42 13.79 2.01
C ALA A 178 6.55 12.60 1.05
N ALA A 179 6.53 11.37 1.56
CA ALA A 179 6.57 10.16 0.74
C ALA A 179 5.32 10.04 -0.15
N LEU A 180 4.12 10.25 0.40
CA LEU A 180 2.87 10.24 -0.38
C LEU A 180 2.89 11.28 -1.51
N ARG A 181 3.46 12.46 -1.26
CA ARG A 181 3.68 13.48 -2.29
C ARG A 181 4.67 13.03 -3.37
N ARG A 182 5.71 12.28 -3.01
CA ARG A 182 6.64 11.72 -4.00
C ARG A 182 5.96 10.65 -4.85
N PHE A 183 5.25 9.73 -4.22
CA PHE A 183 4.51 8.69 -4.94
C PHE A 183 3.43 9.28 -5.85
N SER A 184 2.77 10.37 -5.45
CA SER A 184 1.78 11.03 -6.31
C SER A 184 2.40 11.53 -7.63
N VAL A 185 3.67 11.94 -7.62
CA VAL A 185 4.40 12.35 -8.83
C VAL A 185 4.73 11.16 -9.73
N ASP A 186 4.93 9.96 -9.19
CA ASP A 186 5.15 8.76 -10.00
C ASP A 186 3.94 8.46 -10.89
N PHE A 187 2.73 8.77 -10.41
CA PHE A 187 1.51 8.67 -11.21
C PHE A 187 1.37 9.73 -12.31
N ALA A 188 2.29 10.69 -12.40
CA ALA A 188 2.36 11.67 -13.49
C ALA A 188 3.29 11.26 -14.64
N LYS A 189 4.09 10.19 -14.47
CA LYS A 189 5.11 9.79 -15.45
C LYS A 189 4.47 9.07 -16.64
N PRO A 190 4.89 9.38 -17.89
CA PRO A 190 4.49 8.59 -19.05
C PRO A 190 4.93 7.14 -18.87
N VAL A 191 4.01 6.19 -19.03
CA VAL A 191 4.36 4.77 -18.99
C VAL A 191 4.82 4.36 -20.40
N PRO A 192 6.00 3.72 -20.54
CA PRO A 192 6.47 3.25 -21.83
C PRO A 192 5.42 2.32 -22.49
N PRO A 193 5.16 2.45 -23.80
CA PRO A 193 4.31 1.51 -24.51
C PRO A 193 4.90 0.10 -24.45
N ALA A 194 4.06 -0.92 -24.57
CA ALA A 194 4.53 -2.31 -24.55
C ALA A 194 5.54 -2.47 -25.67
N GLY A 195 6.75 -2.94 -25.33
CA GLY A 195 7.67 -3.37 -26.36
C GLY A 195 6.94 -4.37 -27.25
N THR A 196 6.81 -4.04 -28.54
CA THR A 196 6.31 -4.97 -29.55
C THR A 196 7.08 -6.28 -29.37
N PRO A 197 6.43 -7.44 -29.20
CA PRO A 197 7.13 -8.72 -29.19
C PRO A 197 8.04 -8.74 -30.42
N ALA A 198 9.34 -8.92 -30.21
CA ALA A 198 10.31 -8.95 -31.29
C ALA A 198 9.79 -9.91 -32.35
N ALA A 199 9.59 -9.40 -33.57
CA ALA A 199 9.22 -10.23 -34.70
C ALA A 199 10.23 -11.37 -34.79
N ARG A 200 9.74 -12.60 -34.59
CA ARG A 200 10.53 -13.81 -34.82
C ARG A 200 11.10 -13.70 -36.23
N PRO A 201 12.41 -13.93 -36.47
CA PRO A 201 12.96 -13.84 -37.81
C PRO A 201 12.16 -14.75 -38.74
N GLY A 202 11.43 -14.14 -39.67
CA GLY A 202 10.57 -14.83 -40.61
C GLY A 202 11.42 -15.68 -41.54
N GLY A 203 11.25 -17.00 -41.44
CA GLY A 203 11.58 -17.92 -42.52
C GLY A 203 10.64 -17.64 -43.69
N ALA A 204 11.23 -17.39 -44.85
CA ALA A 204 10.54 -17.15 -46.10
C ALA A 204 9.72 -18.36 -46.56
N SER A 205 8.44 -18.13 -46.89
CA SER A 205 7.60 -18.81 -47.88
C SER A 205 6.20 -18.20 -47.73
N GLY A 206 5.54 -17.57 -48.71
CA GLY A 206 5.47 -17.87 -50.13
C GLY A 206 4.03 -18.34 -50.44
N ALA A 207 3.10 -17.39 -50.64
CA ALA A 207 1.76 -17.50 -51.26
C ALA A 207 0.91 -16.33 -50.68
N GLY A 208 0.33 -15.37 -51.39
CA GLY A 208 -0.21 -15.36 -52.74
C GLY A 208 -1.69 -15.00 -52.65
N ARG A 209 -2.07 -13.72 -52.85
CA ARG A 209 -3.25 -13.33 -53.65
C ARG A 209 -3.41 -11.80 -53.79
N PRO A 210 -3.87 -11.31 -54.96
CA PRO A 210 -4.04 -9.89 -55.29
C PRO A 210 -5.48 -9.41 -55.06
N GLY A 211 -5.63 -8.11 -54.83
CA GLY A 211 -6.94 -7.46 -54.76
C GLY A 211 -6.87 -6.04 -54.20
N ASP A 212 -6.38 -5.09 -55.00
CA ASP A 212 -6.67 -3.67 -54.80
C ASP A 212 -8.15 -3.39 -55.02
N LEU A 213 -8.73 -2.44 -54.28
CA LEU A 213 -9.58 -1.35 -54.81
C LEU A 213 -9.73 -0.22 -53.76
N PRO A 214 -10.03 1.03 -54.18
CA PRO A 214 -9.58 2.26 -53.54
C PRO A 214 -10.65 3.02 -52.71
N GLY A 215 -10.16 3.95 -51.88
CA GLY A 215 -10.74 5.27 -51.59
C GLY A 215 -12.21 5.40 -51.18
N ALA A 216 -12.47 5.81 -49.94
CA ALA A 216 -13.69 6.55 -49.59
C ALA A 216 -13.40 7.59 -48.50
N SER A 217 -13.63 8.85 -48.85
CA SER A 217 -13.61 10.01 -47.97
C SER A 217 -14.98 10.22 -47.31
N GLY A 218 -14.97 10.61 -46.03
CA GLY A 218 -16.04 11.35 -45.35
C GLY A 218 -16.63 10.68 -44.09
N PRO A 219 -17.37 11.40 -43.22
CA PRO A 219 -17.55 12.84 -43.10
C PRO A 219 -17.05 13.43 -41.76
N ARG A 220 -17.04 14.77 -41.73
CA ARG A 220 -16.62 15.69 -40.67
C ARG A 220 -17.45 15.52 -39.38
N ALA A 221 -16.80 15.57 -38.22
CA ALA A 221 -17.47 15.55 -36.91
C ALA A 221 -18.33 16.81 -36.67
N PRO A 222 -19.51 16.68 -36.01
CA PRO A 222 -20.28 17.84 -35.59
C PRO A 222 -19.62 18.56 -34.40
N SER A 223 -19.72 19.88 -34.44
CA SER A 223 -19.28 20.83 -33.41
C SER A 223 -19.96 20.58 -32.05
N SER A 224 -19.16 20.53 -30.99
CA SER A 224 -19.63 20.49 -29.60
C SER A 224 -20.44 21.75 -29.22
N PRO A 225 -21.53 21.63 -28.43
CA PRO A 225 -22.20 22.78 -27.87
C PRO A 225 -21.36 23.41 -26.74
N SER A 226 -21.26 24.74 -26.76
CA SER A 226 -20.63 25.57 -25.74
C SER A 226 -21.46 25.54 -24.45
N VAL A 227 -20.82 25.24 -23.31
CA VAL A 227 -21.43 25.36 -21.98
C VAL A 227 -21.24 26.79 -21.46
N PRO A 228 -22.28 27.50 -21.00
CA PRO A 228 -22.15 28.85 -20.44
C PRO A 228 -21.52 28.81 -19.04
N ALA A 229 -20.67 29.81 -18.76
CA ALA A 229 -20.03 30.02 -17.47
C ALA A 229 -21.07 30.40 -16.39
N VAL A 230 -21.07 29.66 -15.28
CA VAL A 230 -21.87 30.01 -14.09
C VAL A 230 -21.12 31.05 -13.27
N ASN A 231 -21.71 32.24 -13.18
CA ASN A 231 -21.23 33.38 -12.41
C ASN A 231 -21.53 33.18 -10.92
N MET A 232 -20.50 33.01 -10.08
CA MET A 232 -20.63 32.89 -8.62
C MET A 232 -20.60 34.29 -7.99
N GLY A 233 -21.74 34.99 -8.05
CA GLY A 233 -21.98 36.21 -7.29
C GLY A 233 -22.82 35.92 -6.04
N GLY A 234 -22.17 35.68 -4.90
CA GLY A 234 -22.83 35.44 -3.61
C GLY A 234 -22.32 36.40 -2.54
N LYS A 235 -23.06 37.47 -2.33
CA LYS A 235 -22.90 38.50 -1.29
C LYS A 235 -23.20 37.87 0.08
N ALA A 236 -22.31 38.04 1.06
CA ALA A 236 -22.54 37.64 2.45
C ALA A 236 -23.45 38.66 3.18
N PRO A 237 -24.37 38.22 4.05
CA PRO A 237 -24.83 39.02 5.18
C PRO A 237 -23.79 39.01 6.32
#